data_AF-A0A1V5NES7-F1
#
_entry.id   AF-A0A1V5NES7-F1
#
_cell.length_a   1.000
_cell.length_b   1.000
_cell.length_c   1.000
_cell.angle_alpha   90.00
_cell.angle_beta   90.00
_cell.angle_gamma   90.00
#
_symmetry.space_group_name_H-M   'P 1'
#
loop_
_entity.id
_entity.type
_entity.pdbx_description
1 polymer ?
#
loop_
_entity_poly.entity_id
_entity_poly.type
_entity_poly.pdbx_seq_one_letter_code
_entity_poly.pdbx_strand_id
1 'polypeptide(L)'
;MHAHALARFKAATAFYVVTTDLSKIKPLDKVSDEQLGDYLKDDNARQLLHITYGYLLQDKDEQGAYLFRDEFFALLAEEEELYRDLLAKHIGKHFELLGWKK
;
A
#
# COMPACT_ATOMS: atom_id res chain seq x y z
N MET A 1 -5.30 -8.05 -0.75
CA MET A 1 -4.18 -7.25 -1.30
C MET A 1 -2.81 -7.60 -0.70
N HIS A 2 -2.57 -7.45 0.61
CA HIS A 2 -1.23 -7.67 1.21
C HIS A 2 -0.61 -9.06 0.91
N ALA A 3 -1.37 -10.15 1.06
CA ALA A 3 -0.89 -11.50 0.73
C ALA A 3 -0.50 -11.65 -0.76
N HIS A 4 -1.24 -10.98 -1.65
CA HIS A 4 -0.93 -10.96 -3.08
C HIS A 4 0.35 -10.18 -3.39
N ALA A 5 0.57 -9.07 -2.68
CA ALA A 5 1.82 -8.32 -2.75
C ALA A 5 3.02 -9.19 -2.37
N LEU A 6 2.91 -10.01 -1.31
CA LEU A 6 3.97 -10.96 -0.93
C LEU A 6 4.30 -11.93 -2.07
N ALA A 7 3.28 -12.48 -2.73
CA ALA A 7 3.46 -13.39 -3.87
C ALA A 7 4.10 -12.71 -5.10
N ARG A 8 3.81 -11.42 -5.31
CA ARG A 8 4.30 -10.63 -6.45
C ARG A 8 5.59 -9.86 -6.19
N PHE A 9 6.06 -9.78 -4.94
CA PHE A 9 7.18 -8.93 -4.54
C PHE A 9 8.45 -9.19 -5.36
N LYS A 10 8.84 -10.45 -5.52
CA LYS A 10 10.03 -10.83 -6.31
C LYS A 10 9.96 -10.36 -7.77
N ALA A 11 8.77 -10.31 -8.36
CA ALA A 11 8.61 -9.80 -9.72
C ALA A 11 8.68 -8.26 -9.75
N ALA A 12 8.15 -7.59 -8.73
CA ALA A 12 8.16 -6.14 -8.62
C ALA A 12 9.58 -5.56 -8.44
N THR A 13 10.50 -6.27 -7.78
CA THR A 13 11.89 -5.81 -7.60
C THR A 13 12.69 -5.72 -8.91
N ALA A 14 12.18 -6.28 -10.01
CA ALA A 14 12.78 -6.06 -11.34
C ALA A 14 12.65 -4.61 -11.82
N PHE A 15 11.69 -3.85 -11.28
CA PHE A 15 11.40 -2.47 -11.70
C PHE A 15 11.86 -1.43 -10.68
N TYR A 16 12.15 -1.85 -9.44
CA TYR A 16 12.50 -0.96 -8.33
C TYR A 16 13.67 -1.52 -7.52
N VAL A 17 14.68 -0.70 -7.27
CA VAL A 17 15.78 -1.04 -6.36
C VAL A 17 15.34 -0.78 -4.93
N VAL A 18 15.12 -1.84 -4.16
CA VAL A 18 14.74 -1.79 -2.74
C VAL A 18 15.55 -2.79 -1.91
N THR A 19 15.69 -2.52 -0.62
CA THR A 19 16.38 -3.39 0.36
C THR A 19 15.41 -4.01 1.36
N THR A 20 14.16 -4.22 0.95
CA THR A 20 13.08 -4.73 1.79
C THR A 20 13.40 -6.12 2.34
N ASP A 21 13.21 -6.29 3.65
CA ASP A 21 13.34 -7.57 4.32
C ASP A 21 11.96 -8.12 4.70
N LEU A 22 11.45 -9.05 3.90
CA LEU A 22 10.13 -9.65 4.11
C LEU A 22 10.03 -10.42 5.43
N SER A 23 11.14 -10.87 6.02
CA SER A 23 11.14 -11.60 7.30
C SER A 23 10.77 -10.70 8.49
N LYS A 24 10.89 -9.37 8.33
CA LYS A 24 10.55 -8.38 9.35
C LYS A 24 9.07 -7.97 9.30
N ILE A 25 8.35 -8.34 8.24
CA ILE A 25 6.93 -8.05 8.11
C ILE A 25 6.16 -9.06 8.97
N LYS A 26 5.32 -8.56 9.88
CA LYS A 26 4.47 -9.44 10.69
C LYS A 26 3.57 -10.30 9.78
N PRO A 27 3.34 -11.58 10.09
CA PRO A 27 2.36 -12.38 9.37
C PRO A 27 0.93 -11.86 9.59
N LEU A 28 0.09 -11.87 8.54
CA LEU A 28 -1.29 -11.39 8.63
C LEU A 28 -2.15 -12.16 9.64
N ASP A 29 -1.92 -13.48 9.78
CA ASP A 29 -2.62 -14.34 10.73
C ASP A 29 -2.28 -14.06 12.20
N LYS A 30 -1.31 -13.17 12.46
CA LYS A 30 -0.87 -12.75 13.79
C LYS A 30 -1.22 -11.29 14.11
N VAL A 31 -2.03 -10.64 13.29
CA VAL A 31 -2.38 -9.22 13.41
C VAL A 31 -3.89 -9.10 13.31
N SER A 32 -4.52 -8.37 14.25
CA SER A 32 -5.96 -8.12 14.19
C SER A 32 -6.30 -7.05 13.16
N ASP A 33 -7.57 -6.95 12.77
CA ASP A 33 -8.02 -5.95 11.78
C ASP A 33 -7.70 -4.52 12.22
N GLU A 34 -7.85 -4.21 13.51
CA GLU A 34 -7.55 -2.89 14.08
C GLU A 34 -6.06 -2.53 13.97
N GLN A 35 -5.19 -3.54 13.88
CA GLN A 35 -3.75 -3.38 13.79
C GLN A 35 -3.24 -3.33 12.34
N LEU A 36 -4.09 -3.59 11.33
CA LEU A 36 -3.66 -3.59 9.93
C LEU A 36 -3.08 -2.25 9.48
N GLY A 37 -3.58 -1.13 10.03
CA GLY A 37 -3.06 0.21 9.74
C GLY A 37 -1.59 0.40 10.16
N ASP A 38 -1.07 -0.40 11.09
CA ASP A 38 0.32 -0.29 11.55
C ASP A 38 1.33 -0.75 10.50
N TYR A 39 0.95 -1.59 9.53
CA TYR A 39 1.81 -1.91 8.39
C TYR A 39 2.19 -0.67 7.57
N LEU A 40 1.32 0.35 7.54
CA LEU A 40 1.62 1.60 6.83
C LEU A 40 2.64 2.49 7.56
N LYS A 41 3.10 2.08 8.75
CA LYS A 41 4.17 2.72 9.53
C LYS A 41 5.47 1.91 9.53
N ASP A 42 5.46 0.68 9.02
CA ASP A 42 6.64 -0.20 8.93
C ASP A 42 7.34 -0.03 7.57
N ASP A 43 8.65 0.20 7.57
CA ASP A 43 9.40 0.46 6.34
C ASP A 43 9.34 -0.70 5.33
N ASN A 44 9.40 -1.95 5.80
CA ASN A 44 9.39 -3.13 4.93
C ASN A 44 8.01 -3.36 4.32
N ALA A 45 6.96 -3.25 5.14
CA ALA A 45 5.59 -3.40 4.67
C ALA A 45 5.17 -2.25 3.74
N ARG A 46 5.63 -1.01 4.02
CA ARG A 46 5.44 0.13 3.11
C ARG A 46 6.09 -0.13 1.77
N GLN A 47 7.34 -0.60 1.72
CA GLN A 47 8.01 -0.90 0.45
C GLN A 47 7.33 -2.05 -0.31
N LEU A 48 6.93 -3.12 0.39
CA LEU A 48 6.17 -4.23 -0.18
C LEU A 48 4.93 -3.74 -0.95
N LEU A 49 4.08 -2.94 -0.31
CA LEU A 49 2.88 -2.41 -0.94
C LEU A 49 3.21 -1.37 -2.03
N HIS A 50 4.21 -0.51 -1.77
CA HIS A 50 4.58 0.57 -2.68
C HIS A 50 5.02 0.08 -4.06
N ILE A 51 5.87 -0.95 -4.15
CA ILE A 51 6.39 -1.38 -5.46
C ILE A 51 5.47 -2.38 -6.17
N THR A 52 4.53 -3.00 -5.45
CA THR A 52 3.61 -4.02 -6.01
C THR A 52 2.31 -3.45 -6.55
N TYR A 53 2.11 -2.12 -6.49
CA TYR A 53 0.88 -1.45 -6.92
C TYR A 53 0.43 -1.84 -8.34
N GLY A 54 1.36 -2.01 -9.28
CA GLY A 54 1.05 -2.44 -10.64
C GLY A 54 0.34 -3.81 -10.69
N TYR A 55 0.86 -4.79 -9.95
CA TYR A 55 0.23 -6.11 -9.85
C TYR A 55 -1.09 -6.06 -9.10
N LEU A 56 -1.18 -5.27 -8.02
CA LEU A 56 -2.42 -5.10 -7.26
C LEU A 56 -3.54 -4.48 -8.12
N LEU A 57 -3.21 -3.58 -9.03
CA LEU A 57 -4.19 -2.89 -9.87
C LEU A 57 -4.48 -3.60 -11.20
N GLN A 58 -3.61 -4.50 -11.67
CA GLN A 58 -3.73 -5.08 -13.01
C GLN A 58 -3.89 -6.59 -13.06
N ASP A 59 -3.57 -7.31 -11.98
CA ASP A 59 -3.80 -8.75 -11.97
C ASP A 59 -5.30 -9.06 -12.01
N LYS A 60 -5.62 -10.09 -12.77
CA LYS A 60 -6.97 -10.55 -13.06
C LYS A 60 -7.16 -12.01 -12.69
N ASP A 61 -8.40 -12.40 -12.45
CA ASP A 61 -8.78 -13.80 -12.34
C ASP A 61 -8.80 -14.49 -13.71
N GLU A 62 -9.16 -15.78 -13.71
CA GLU A 62 -9.25 -16.60 -14.93
C GLU A 62 -10.34 -16.12 -15.89
N GLN A 63 -11.32 -15.37 -15.40
CA GLN A 63 -12.44 -14.81 -16.15
C GLN A 63 -12.11 -13.40 -16.71
N GLY A 64 -10.95 -12.84 -16.35
CA GLY A 64 -10.46 -11.55 -16.83
C GLY A 64 -10.94 -10.34 -16.01
N ALA A 65 -11.60 -10.56 -14.87
CA ALA A 65 -11.97 -9.50 -13.93
C ALA A 65 -10.78 -9.13 -13.05
N TYR A 66 -10.66 -7.84 -12.68
CA TYR A 66 -9.55 -7.40 -11.83
C TYR A 66 -9.70 -7.93 -10.41
N LEU A 67 -8.62 -8.43 -9.82
CA LEU A 67 -8.66 -9.04 -8.49
C LEU A 67 -8.98 -8.03 -7.37
N PHE A 68 -8.50 -6.79 -7.48
CA PHE A 68 -8.63 -5.78 -6.42
C PHE A 68 -9.02 -4.39 -6.91
N ARG A 69 -8.75 -4.07 -8.18
CA ARG A 69 -8.84 -2.69 -8.71
C ARG A 69 -10.22 -2.07 -8.49
N ASP A 70 -11.27 -2.78 -8.89
CA ASP A 70 -12.61 -2.22 -8.95
C ASP A 70 -13.15 -1.94 -7.53
N GLU A 71 -12.99 -2.90 -6.61
CA GLU A 71 -13.33 -2.73 -5.18
C GLU A 71 -12.48 -1.65 -4.51
N PHE A 72 -11.18 -1.60 -4.81
CA PHE A 72 -10.27 -0.59 -4.26
C PHE A 72 -10.69 0.84 -4.65
N PHE A 73 -11.02 1.07 -5.94
CA PHE A 73 -11.48 2.39 -6.38
C PHE A 73 -12.89 2.72 -5.92
N ALA A 74 -13.77 1.72 -5.77
CA ALA A 74 -15.08 1.93 -5.16
C ALA A 74 -14.96 2.42 -3.71
N LEU A 75 -14.10 1.77 -2.91
CA LEU A 75 -13.84 2.19 -1.53
C LEU A 75 -13.22 3.59 -1.46
N LEU A 76 -12.25 3.92 -2.32
CA LEU A 76 -11.67 5.27 -2.35
C LEU A 76 -12.68 6.35 -2.73
N ALA A 77 -13.66 6.03 -3.57
CA ALA A 77 -14.75 6.95 -3.92
C ALA A 77 -15.75 7.10 -2.77
N GLU A 78 -16.05 6.02 -2.05
CA GLU A 78 -16.88 6.06 -0.83
C GLU A 78 -16.24 6.89 0.28
N GLU A 79 -14.92 6.73 0.48
CA GLU A 79 -14.14 7.37 1.54
C GLU A 79 -13.35 8.61 1.05
N GLU A 80 -13.84 9.30 0.01
CA GLU A 80 -13.10 10.39 -0.67
C GLU A 80 -12.64 11.49 0.29
N GLU A 81 -13.53 11.92 1.19
CA GLU A 81 -13.25 12.96 2.19
C GLU A 81 -12.12 12.54 3.13
N LEU A 82 -12.19 11.32 3.67
CA LEU A 82 -11.17 10.76 4.55
C LEU A 82 -9.83 10.62 3.81
N TYR A 83 -9.86 10.13 2.58
CA TYR A 83 -8.65 10.00 1.75
C TYR A 83 -7.99 11.36 1.52
N ARG A 84 -8.77 12.40 1.19
CA ARG A 84 -8.26 13.76 1.01
C ARG A 84 -7.64 14.32 2.28
N ASP A 85 -8.27 14.11 3.44
CA ASP A 85 -7.75 14.58 4.73
C ASP A 85 -6.43 13.88 5.09
N LEU A 86 -6.32 12.57 4.84
CA LEU A 86 -5.09 11.81 5.02
C LEU A 86 -3.97 12.30 4.10
N LEU A 87 -4.28 12.62 2.84
CA LEU A 87 -3.33 13.23 1.91
C LEU A 87 -2.86 14.60 2.38
N ALA A 88 -3.79 15.47 2.79
CA ALA A 88 -3.47 16.81 3.28
C ALA A 88 -2.54 16.75 4.50
N LYS A 89 -2.82 15.84 5.45
CA LYS A 89 -1.96 15.61 6.62
C LYS A 89 -0.59 15.06 6.24
N HIS A 90 -0.55 14.04 5.38
CA HIS A 90 0.69 13.37 5.01
C HIS A 90 1.61 14.30 4.21
N ILE A 91 1.10 14.91 3.14
CA ILE A 91 1.87 15.83 2.29
C ILE A 91 2.16 17.15 3.02
N GLY A 92 1.22 17.66 3.83
CA GLY A 92 1.43 18.83 4.68
C GLY A 92 2.65 18.69 5.59
N LYS A 93 2.81 17.53 6.24
CA LYS A 93 4.01 17.21 7.03
C LYS A 93 5.31 17.31 6.22
N HIS A 94 5.30 16.95 4.94
CA HIS A 94 6.49 17.11 4.09
C HIS A 94 6.82 18.59 3.89
N PHE A 95 5.82 19.43 3.63
CA PHE A 95 6.04 20.87 3.46
C PHE A 95 6.53 21.56 4.74
N GLU A 96 5.97 21.19 5.90
CA GLU A 96 6.44 21.68 7.20
C GLU A 96 7.92 21.33 7.43
N LEU A 97 8.32 20.08 7.14
CA LEU A 97 9.70 19.62 7.29
C LEU A 97 10.67 20.27 6.27
N LEU A 98 10.17 20.71 5.12
CA LEU A 98 10.93 21.52 4.16
C LEU A 98 11.03 23.00 4.54
N GLY A 99 10.43 23.41 5.67
CA GLY A 99 10.46 24.78 6.16
C GLY A 99 9.46 25.71 5.49
N TRP A 100 8.47 25.18 4.77
CA TRP A 100 7.40 25.99 4.20
C TRP A 100 6.50 26.48 5.34
N LYS A 101 6.49 27.79 5.55
CA LYS A 101 5.57 28.46 6.48
C LYS A 101 4.40 29.04 5.69
N LYS A 102 3.19 28.76 6.17
CA LYS A 102 1.94 29.26 5.60
C LYS A 102 1.75 30.75 5.91
#